data_AF-A0AAU4BUU7-F1
#
_entry.id   AF-A0AAU4BUU7-F1
#
_cell.length_a   1.000
_cell.length_b   1.000
_cell.length_c   1.000
_cell.angle_alpha   90.00
_cell.angle_beta   90.00
_cell.angle_gamma   90.00
#
_symmetry.space_group_name_H-M   'P 1'
#
loop_
_entity.id
_entity.type
_entity.pdbx_description
1 polymer ?
#
loop_
_entity_poly.entity_id
_entity_poly.type
_entity_poly.pdbx_seq_one_letter_code
_entity_poly.pdbx_strand_id
1 'polypeptide(L)'
;MTNMAGEDTFYKKAGDRDTRFRDLVHRVAVDDPEWMAGFLPWLRNEANMRSAPVVTALEAVHARLAAELHGGNRQLVSSVIRRADDPGEALAYWTSTYGRSIPKPVKRGIADAVQRLYNERSLLKYDTASKGSGSPMSSIWSAPPPPRRGRASCSGTRSTVVTTATPRSPAG
;
A
#
# COMPACT_ATOMS: atom_id res chain seq x y z
N MET A 1 1.74 -20.38 33.42
CA MET A 1 2.62 -19.56 32.57
C MET A 1 3.09 -20.41 31.42
N THR A 2 2.57 -20.21 30.20
CA THR A 2 3.07 -20.92 29.01
C THR A 2 3.94 -19.94 28.24
N ASN A 3 5.23 -20.24 28.20
CA ASN A 3 6.28 -19.34 27.75
C ASN A 3 6.40 -19.35 26.21
N MET A 4 6.75 -18.17 25.70
CA MET A 4 7.07 -17.80 24.33
C MET A 4 8.19 -18.68 23.74
N ALA A 5 7.90 -19.38 22.63
CA ALA A 5 8.91 -19.89 21.69
C ALA A 5 8.30 -20.32 20.34
N GLY A 6 7.22 -19.67 19.90
CA GLY A 6 6.51 -20.02 18.65
C GLY A 6 6.59 -18.97 17.53
N GLU A 7 7.12 -17.77 17.79
CA GLU A 7 6.88 -16.61 16.92
C GLU A 7 7.66 -16.62 15.58
N ASP A 8 8.75 -17.39 15.44
CA ASP A 8 9.56 -17.44 14.21
C ASP A 8 9.15 -18.53 13.19
N THR A 9 8.13 -19.35 13.50
CA THR A 9 7.80 -20.54 12.67
C THR A 9 6.49 -20.42 11.88
N PHE A 10 5.65 -19.42 12.15
CA PHE A 10 4.30 -19.37 11.54
C PHE A 10 4.29 -19.22 10.02
N TYR A 11 5.34 -18.66 9.42
CA TYR A 11 5.41 -18.49 7.96
C TYR A 11 6.36 -19.47 7.24
N LYS A 12 6.98 -20.43 7.96
CA LYS A 12 7.80 -21.45 7.31
C LYS A 12 6.91 -22.52 6.65
N LYS A 13 6.70 -22.36 5.33
CA LYS A 13 6.22 -23.35 4.33
C LYS A 13 5.18 -24.35 4.87
N ALA A 14 3.93 -23.89 4.96
CA ALA A 14 2.77 -24.76 5.04
C ALA A 14 2.40 -25.27 3.62
N GLY A 15 2.01 -26.55 3.51
CA GLY A 15 1.84 -27.30 2.25
C GLY A 15 0.57 -26.98 1.45
N ASP A 16 -0.04 -27.99 0.82
CA ASP A 16 -1.14 -27.86 -0.17
C ASP A 16 -2.37 -27.06 0.31
N ARG A 17 -2.64 -27.03 1.62
CA ARG A 17 -3.76 -26.25 2.20
C ARG A 17 -3.51 -24.75 2.07
N ASP A 18 -2.27 -24.31 2.25
CA ASP A 18 -1.90 -22.90 2.09
C ASP A 18 -1.97 -22.48 0.63
N THR A 19 -1.58 -23.35 -0.30
CA THR A 19 -1.73 -23.10 -1.74
C THR A 19 -3.20 -22.86 -2.11
N ARG A 20 -4.10 -23.76 -1.69
CA ARG A 20 -5.55 -23.60 -1.96
C ARG A 20 -6.13 -22.32 -1.34
N PHE A 21 -5.68 -21.95 -0.14
CA PHE A 21 -6.09 -20.71 0.49
C PHE A 21 -5.62 -19.50 -0.32
N ARG A 22 -4.35 -19.47 -0.74
CA ARG A 22 -3.78 -18.40 -1.56
C ARG A 22 -4.51 -18.27 -2.90
N ASP A 23 -4.79 -19.38 -3.58
CA ASP A 23 -5.55 -19.38 -4.84
C ASP A 23 -6.94 -18.76 -4.67
N LEU A 24 -7.62 -19.07 -3.55
CA LEU A 24 -8.92 -18.48 -3.25
C LEU A 24 -8.81 -16.97 -3.00
N VAL A 25 -7.82 -16.55 -2.20
CA VAL A 25 -7.55 -15.14 -1.94
C VAL A 25 -7.24 -14.39 -3.24
N HIS A 26 -6.42 -14.96 -4.12
CA HIS A 26 -6.06 -14.34 -5.40
C HIS A 26 -7.28 -14.13 -6.28
N ARG A 27 -8.15 -15.14 -6.38
CA ARG A 27 -9.39 -15.04 -7.14
C ARG A 27 -10.30 -13.96 -6.58
N VAL A 28 -10.61 -14.03 -5.29
CA VAL A 28 -11.54 -13.08 -4.65
C VAL A 28 -11.00 -11.65 -4.66
N ALA A 29 -9.69 -11.46 -4.52
CA ALA A 29 -9.08 -10.13 -4.57
C ALA A 29 -9.24 -9.45 -5.94
N VAL A 30 -9.39 -10.21 -7.02
CA VAL A 30 -9.63 -9.71 -8.37
C VAL A 30 -11.13 -9.56 -8.64
N ASP A 31 -11.91 -10.59 -8.30
CA ASP A 31 -13.34 -10.66 -8.62
C ASP A 31 -14.19 -9.73 -7.74
N ASP A 32 -13.87 -9.60 -6.44
CA ASP A 32 -14.62 -8.78 -5.48
C ASP A 32 -13.69 -7.93 -4.57
N PRO A 33 -13.22 -6.77 -5.08
CA PRO A 33 -12.35 -5.87 -4.33
C PRO A 33 -12.96 -5.32 -3.05
N GLU A 34 -14.26 -5.03 -3.09
CA GLU A 34 -15.02 -4.38 -2.02
C GLU A 34 -15.23 -5.36 -0.86
N TRP A 35 -15.63 -6.60 -1.18
CA TRP A 35 -15.70 -7.66 -0.19
C TRP A 35 -14.33 -7.89 0.48
N MET A 36 -13.25 -7.92 -0.31
CA MET A 36 -11.90 -8.08 0.22
C MET A 36 -11.52 -6.93 1.16
N ALA A 37 -11.91 -5.70 0.83
CA ALA A 37 -11.67 -4.52 1.65
C ALA A 37 -12.44 -4.54 2.98
N GLY A 38 -13.62 -5.17 3.03
CA GLY A 38 -14.38 -5.39 4.26
C GLY A 38 -13.89 -6.58 5.09
N PHE A 39 -13.46 -7.66 4.42
CA PHE A 39 -13.05 -8.90 5.06
C PHE A 39 -11.72 -8.77 5.81
N LEU A 40 -10.75 -8.00 5.29
CA LEU A 40 -9.45 -7.81 5.96
C LEU A 40 -9.56 -7.14 7.33
N PRO A 41 -10.28 -6.00 7.49
CA PRO A 41 -10.58 -5.44 8.80
C PRO A 41 -11.30 -6.46 9.70
N TRP A 42 -12.26 -7.20 9.15
CA TRP A 42 -13.00 -8.19 9.93
C TRP A 42 -12.11 -9.28 10.53
N LEU A 43 -11.18 -9.81 9.73
CA LEU A 43 -10.18 -10.77 10.20
C LEU A 43 -9.31 -10.18 11.31
N ARG A 44 -9.08 -8.87 11.27
CA ARG A 44 -8.17 -8.19 12.19
C ARG A 44 -8.83 -7.77 13.50
N ASN A 45 -10.09 -7.33 13.51
CA ASN A 45 -10.75 -6.89 14.74
C ASN A 45 -11.60 -7.98 15.37
N GLU A 46 -12.43 -8.67 14.59
CA GLU A 46 -13.44 -9.58 15.09
C GLU A 46 -12.92 -11.01 15.22
N ALA A 47 -12.23 -11.51 14.18
CA ALA A 47 -11.61 -12.85 14.25
C ALA A 47 -10.31 -12.87 15.08
N ASN A 48 -9.78 -11.70 15.45
CA ASN A 48 -8.57 -11.49 16.26
C ASN A 48 -7.35 -12.30 15.77
N MET A 49 -7.20 -12.46 14.45
CA MET A 49 -6.07 -13.19 13.88
C MET A 49 -4.81 -12.30 13.85
N ARG A 50 -3.66 -12.87 14.22
CA ARG A 50 -2.40 -12.11 14.32
C ARG A 50 -1.75 -11.86 12.96
N SER A 51 -1.31 -12.93 12.29
CA SER A 51 -0.47 -12.90 11.09
C SER A 51 -1.26 -13.10 9.79
N ALA A 52 -2.29 -13.95 9.83
CA ALA A 52 -3.10 -14.30 8.66
C ALA A 52 -3.68 -13.09 7.88
N PRO A 53 -4.16 -11.99 8.52
CA PRO A 53 -4.67 -10.84 7.78
C PRO A 53 -3.58 -10.13 6.97
N VAL A 54 -2.36 -10.05 7.51
CA VAL A 54 -1.22 -9.41 6.84
C VAL A 54 -0.84 -10.20 5.59
N VAL A 55 -0.68 -11.51 5.74
CA VAL A 55 -0.44 -12.43 4.62
C VAL A 55 -1.51 -12.29 3.54
N THR A 56 -2.78 -12.38 3.94
CA THR A 56 -3.93 -12.29 3.02
C THR A 56 -3.94 -10.97 2.24
N ALA A 57 -3.65 -9.85 2.89
CA ALA A 57 -3.60 -8.55 2.24
C ALA A 57 -2.46 -8.46 1.20
N LEU A 58 -1.29 -9.04 1.48
CA LEU A 58 -0.16 -9.04 0.56
C LEU A 58 -0.41 -9.94 -0.65
N GLU A 59 -0.99 -11.12 -0.43
CA GLU A 59 -1.44 -12.02 -1.50
C GLU A 59 -2.49 -11.36 -2.40
N ALA A 60 -3.48 -10.70 -1.80
CA ALA A 60 -4.51 -9.96 -2.52
C ALA A 60 -3.89 -8.84 -3.38
N VAL A 61 -2.95 -8.06 -2.85
CA VAL A 61 -2.26 -7.01 -3.63
C VAL A 61 -1.39 -7.59 -4.73
N HIS A 62 -0.72 -8.72 -4.49
CA HIS A 62 0.06 -9.39 -5.53
C HIS A 62 -0.82 -9.81 -6.71
N ALA A 63 -1.93 -10.51 -6.44
CA ALA A 63 -2.88 -10.94 -7.46
C ALA A 63 -3.48 -9.76 -8.24
N ARG A 64 -3.89 -8.69 -7.53
CA ARG A 64 -4.44 -7.48 -8.15
C ARG A 64 -3.43 -6.79 -9.04
N LEU A 65 -2.15 -6.72 -8.64
CA LEU A 65 -1.09 -6.15 -9.47
C LEU A 65 -0.79 -7.00 -10.71
N ALA A 66 -0.83 -8.33 -10.58
CA ALA A 66 -0.70 -9.24 -11.72
C ALA A 66 -1.85 -9.07 -12.72
N ALA A 67 -3.05 -8.72 -12.24
CA ALA A 67 -4.23 -8.39 -13.05
C ALA A 67 -4.30 -6.90 -13.47
N GLU A 68 -3.23 -6.12 -13.30
CA GLU A 68 -3.15 -4.69 -13.64
C GLU A 68 -4.20 -3.78 -12.93
N LEU A 69 -4.71 -4.22 -11.77
CA LEU A 69 -5.62 -3.45 -10.94
C LEU A 69 -4.85 -2.56 -9.96
N HIS A 70 -4.94 -1.24 -10.13
CA HIS A 70 -4.11 -0.27 -9.39
C HIS A 70 -4.84 0.52 -8.29
N GLY A 71 -6.15 0.36 -8.14
CA GLY A 71 -6.96 1.00 -7.09
C GLY A 71 -7.01 0.21 -5.78
N GLY A 72 -7.05 0.89 -4.64
CA GLY A 72 -7.33 0.27 -3.33
C GLY A 72 -6.20 -0.56 -2.68
N ASN A 73 -5.16 -0.94 -3.44
CA ASN A 73 -4.08 -1.83 -2.96
C ASN A 73 -3.34 -1.29 -1.72
N ARG A 74 -3.10 0.04 -1.69
CA ARG A 74 -2.47 0.73 -0.55
C ARG A 74 -3.33 0.62 0.71
N GLN A 75 -4.64 0.77 0.56
CA GLN A 75 -5.62 0.74 1.64
C GLN A 75 -5.76 -0.68 2.21
N LEU A 76 -5.78 -1.71 1.35
CA LEU A 76 -5.80 -3.11 1.78
C LEU A 76 -4.63 -3.40 2.75
N VAL A 77 -3.41 -3.01 2.37
CA VAL A 77 -2.22 -3.21 3.21
C VAL A 77 -2.27 -2.37 4.48
N SER A 78 -2.66 -1.10 4.39
CA SER A 78 -2.73 -0.22 5.56
C SER A 78 -3.77 -0.66 6.60
N SER A 79 -4.86 -1.32 6.15
CA SER A 79 -5.98 -1.72 7.01
C SER A 79 -5.63 -2.82 8.02
N VAL A 80 -4.73 -3.73 7.65
CA VAL A 80 -4.36 -4.90 8.46
C VAL A 80 -3.25 -4.63 9.46
N ILE A 81 -2.40 -3.63 9.18
CA ILE A 81 -1.28 -3.24 10.03
C ILE A 81 -1.80 -2.38 11.20
N ARG A 82 -1.72 -2.94 12.41
CA ARG A 82 -2.30 -2.40 13.65
C ARG A 82 -1.31 -2.35 14.82
N ARG A 83 -0.18 -3.06 14.73
CA ARG A 83 0.86 -3.12 15.76
C ARG A 83 2.21 -2.69 15.19
N ALA A 84 3.17 -2.43 16.08
CA ALA A 84 4.50 -1.93 15.72
C ALA A 84 5.38 -2.99 15.04
N ASP A 85 5.12 -4.27 15.28
CA ASP A 85 5.82 -5.42 14.69
C ASP A 85 5.25 -5.83 13.30
N ASP A 86 3.97 -5.57 13.05
CA ASP A 86 3.28 -5.89 11.77
C ASP A 86 4.00 -5.36 10.50
N PRO A 87 4.59 -4.15 10.47
CA PRO A 87 5.34 -3.67 9.29
C PRO A 87 6.56 -4.55 8.96
N GLY A 88 7.26 -5.03 9.98
CA GLY A 88 8.41 -5.91 9.82
C GLY A 88 8.00 -7.27 9.28
N GLU A 89 6.91 -7.82 9.82
CA GLU A 89 6.31 -9.07 9.34
C GLU A 89 5.89 -8.98 7.87
N ALA A 90 5.22 -7.90 7.47
CA ALA A 90 4.80 -7.69 6.09
C ALA A 90 5.99 -7.66 5.11
N LEU A 91 7.08 -6.99 5.49
CA LEU A 91 8.30 -6.92 4.67
C LEU A 91 9.03 -8.27 4.61
N ALA A 92 9.15 -8.97 5.74
CA ALA A 92 9.76 -10.30 5.81
C ALA A 92 8.99 -11.31 4.95
N TYR A 93 7.65 -11.29 5.04
CA TYR A 93 6.78 -12.10 4.19
C TYR A 93 7.01 -11.81 2.71
N TRP A 94 6.92 -10.54 2.29
CA TRP A 94 7.03 -10.18 0.88
C TRP A 94 8.39 -10.59 0.32
N THR A 95 9.47 -10.28 1.05
CA THR A 95 10.84 -10.54 0.59
C THR A 95 11.19 -12.02 0.54
N SER A 96 10.64 -12.83 1.43
CA SER A 96 10.81 -14.30 1.39
C SER A 96 9.96 -14.97 0.31
N THR A 97 8.83 -14.39 -0.07
CA THR A 97 7.86 -15.00 -1.00
C THR A 97 8.06 -14.55 -2.45
N TYR A 98 8.22 -13.24 -2.65
CA TYR A 98 8.26 -12.58 -3.96
C TYR A 98 9.62 -11.94 -4.26
N GLY A 99 10.56 -11.98 -3.31
CA GLY A 99 11.88 -11.40 -3.44
C GLY A 99 11.94 -9.91 -3.06
N ARG A 100 13.11 -9.29 -3.29
CA ARG A 100 13.40 -7.93 -2.80
C ARG A 100 12.68 -6.80 -3.55
N SER A 101 12.02 -7.09 -4.67
CA SER A 101 11.26 -6.09 -5.42
C SER A 101 9.89 -5.88 -4.76
N ILE A 102 9.78 -4.84 -3.94
CA ILE A 102 8.54 -4.49 -3.26
C ILE A 102 7.78 -3.43 -4.09
N PRO A 103 6.54 -3.70 -4.53
CA PRO A 103 5.73 -2.76 -5.28
C PRO A 103 5.43 -1.48 -4.51
N LYS A 104 5.27 -0.38 -5.26
CA LYS A 104 4.92 0.94 -4.72
C LYS A 104 3.68 0.94 -3.80
N PRO A 105 2.54 0.28 -4.12
CA PRO A 105 1.37 0.32 -3.23
C PRO A 105 1.62 -0.38 -1.89
N VAL A 106 2.41 -1.46 -1.87
CA VAL A 106 2.78 -2.16 -0.63
C VAL A 106 3.62 -1.26 0.25
N LYS A 107 4.69 -0.65 -0.29
CA LYS A 107 5.52 0.32 0.45
C LYS A 107 4.70 1.46 1.02
N ARG A 108 3.79 2.03 0.23
CA ARG A 108 2.95 3.15 0.68
C ARG A 108 1.96 2.72 1.75
N GLY A 109 1.29 1.58 1.59
CA GLY A 109 0.33 1.09 2.59
C GLY A 109 0.97 0.82 3.94
N ILE A 110 2.18 0.24 3.95
CA ILE A 110 2.99 0.08 5.16
C ILE A 110 3.35 1.45 5.74
N ALA A 111 3.85 2.38 4.92
CA ALA A 111 4.23 3.72 5.38
C ALA A 111 3.05 4.49 5.99
N ASP A 112 1.83 4.31 5.49
CA ASP A 112 0.65 4.96 6.07
C ASP A 112 0.27 4.37 7.42
N ALA A 113 0.37 3.05 7.55
CA ALA A 113 0.11 2.38 8.81
C ALA A 113 1.17 2.77 9.85
N VAL A 114 2.44 2.85 9.47
CA VAL A 114 3.53 3.35 10.32
C VAL A 114 3.26 4.78 10.77
N GLN A 115 2.91 5.70 9.86
CA GLN A 115 2.55 7.07 10.24
C GLN A 115 1.37 7.12 11.22
N ARG A 116 0.38 6.23 11.07
CA ARG A 116 -0.77 6.14 11.99
C ARG A 116 -0.41 5.55 13.35
N LEU A 117 0.56 4.63 13.42
CA LEU A 117 0.94 3.92 14.64
C LEU A 117 2.02 4.66 15.45
N TYR A 118 2.90 5.39 14.78
CA TYR A 118 4.01 6.13 15.37
C TYR A 118 3.66 7.62 15.52
N ASN A 119 2.68 7.91 16.37
CA ASN A 119 2.47 9.24 16.92
C ASN A 119 3.32 9.44 18.18
N GLU A 120 3.47 10.69 18.65
CA GLU A 120 4.39 11.17 19.71
C GLU A 120 4.51 10.27 20.96
N ARG A 121 3.48 9.48 21.31
CA ARG A 121 3.49 8.53 22.45
C ARG A 121 4.17 7.18 22.17
N SER A 122 4.28 6.73 20.92
CA SER A 122 4.86 5.44 20.54
C SER A 122 6.38 5.47 20.45
N LEU A 123 6.99 6.64 20.22
CA LEU A 123 8.45 6.81 20.18
C LEU A 123 9.10 6.38 21.50
N LEU A 124 8.55 6.79 22.65
CA LEU A 124 9.12 6.44 23.96
C LEU A 124 9.10 4.94 24.31
N LYS A 125 8.21 4.15 23.69
CA LYS A 125 8.09 2.71 23.98
C LYS A 125 8.97 1.84 23.07
N TYR A 126 9.31 2.31 21.88
CA TYR A 126 10.08 1.55 20.89
C TYR A 126 11.49 2.13 20.63
N ASP A 127 11.80 3.34 21.11
CA ASP A 127 13.15 3.95 21.07
C ASP A 127 14.07 3.44 22.21
N THR A 128 13.56 2.64 23.15
CA THR A 128 14.37 2.07 24.25
C THR A 128 14.91 0.66 23.97
N ALA A 129 14.83 0.17 22.73
CA ALA A 129 15.35 -1.14 22.36
C ALA A 129 16.34 -1.11 21.16
N SER A 130 17.28 -0.16 21.17
CA SER A 130 18.55 -0.34 20.45
C SER A 130 19.67 0.53 21.02
N LYS A 131 20.17 0.16 22.21
CA LYS A 131 21.60 0.35 22.47
C LYS A 131 22.34 -0.78 21.78
N GLY A 132 23.13 -0.43 20.77
CA GLY A 132 24.16 -1.30 20.20
C GLY A 132 24.07 -1.45 18.69
N SER A 133 25.10 -0.90 18.02
CA SER A 133 25.51 -1.13 16.62
C SER A 133 24.60 -0.57 15.52
N GLY A 134 25.11 0.47 14.84
CA GLY A 134 24.40 1.26 13.84
C GLY A 134 24.13 0.55 12.52
N SER A 135 23.12 1.05 11.82
CA SER A 135 22.83 0.73 10.42
C SER A 135 22.72 2.02 9.59
N PRO A 136 23.09 1.98 8.29
CA PRO A 136 23.20 3.16 7.42
C PRO A 136 21.84 3.60 6.88
N MET A 137 20.84 3.72 7.76
CA MET A 137 19.45 4.04 7.44
C MET A 137 19.13 5.52 7.70
N SER A 138 20.10 6.41 7.44
CA SER A 138 19.95 7.86 7.61
C SER A 138 20.00 8.64 6.29
N SER A 139 20.37 8.04 5.17
CA SER A 139 20.64 8.79 3.93
C SER A 139 19.47 8.89 2.95
N ILE A 140 18.31 8.30 3.23
CA ILE A 140 17.20 8.21 2.25
C ILE A 140 16.08 9.25 2.43
N TRP A 141 16.03 10.02 3.52
CA TRP A 141 14.83 10.81 3.83
C TRP A 141 14.90 12.34 3.60
N SER A 142 16.04 12.93 3.24
CA SER A 142 16.07 14.39 3.00
C SER A 142 15.90 14.73 1.53
N ALA A 143 14.67 14.67 1.02
CA ALA A 143 14.28 15.38 -0.20
C ALA A 143 13.06 16.27 0.09
N PRO A 144 13.21 17.62 0.09
CA PRO A 144 12.07 18.51 0.26
C PRO A 144 11.14 18.44 -0.97
N PRO A 145 9.81 18.63 -0.80
CA PRO A 145 8.87 18.54 -1.90
C PRO A 145 9.13 19.63 -2.95
N PRO A 146 8.96 19.34 -4.26
CA PRO A 146 9.15 20.34 -5.30
C PRO A 146 8.07 21.43 -5.21
N PRO A 147 8.39 22.69 -5.59
CA PRO A 147 7.46 23.81 -5.50
C PRO A 147 6.25 23.62 -6.43
N ARG A 148 5.07 23.99 -5.93
CA ARG A 148 3.81 24.00 -6.70
C ARG A 148 3.88 25.04 -7.82
N ARG A 149 3.76 24.62 -9.08
CA ARG A 149 3.59 25.53 -10.22
C ARG A 149 2.23 26.23 -10.12
N GLY A 150 2.26 27.55 -10.04
CA GLY A 150 1.09 28.42 -10.01
C GLY A 150 0.26 28.29 -11.29
N ARG A 151 -1.06 28.24 -11.10
CA ARG A 151 -2.07 28.22 -12.14
C ARG A 151 -2.16 29.62 -12.76
N ALA A 152 -1.67 29.80 -13.98
CA ALA A 152 -1.86 31.05 -14.72
C ALA A 152 -3.32 31.15 -15.18
N SER A 153 -4.04 32.13 -14.65
CA SER A 153 -5.35 32.56 -15.12
C SER A 153 -5.16 33.51 -16.32
N CYS A 154 -5.60 33.11 -17.51
CA CYS A 154 -5.80 34.04 -18.62
C CYS A 154 -7.23 34.60 -18.55
N SER A 155 -7.40 35.74 -17.86
CA SER A 155 -8.57 36.60 -18.00
C SER A 155 -8.34 37.57 -19.15
N GLY A 156 -9.26 37.60 -20.10
CA GLY A 156 -9.10 38.27 -21.39
C GLY A 156 -9.22 39.79 -21.38
N THR A 157 -8.94 40.38 -22.54
CA THR A 157 -9.43 41.69 -22.97
C THR A 157 -9.64 41.65 -24.48
N ARG A 158 -10.85 41.99 -24.94
CA ARG A 158 -11.26 42.10 -26.34
C ARG A 158 -10.63 43.34 -26.98
N SER A 159 -10.37 43.31 -28.29
CA SER A 159 -10.85 44.38 -29.17
C SER A 159 -10.94 43.95 -30.63
N THR A 160 -11.93 44.51 -31.30
CA THR A 160 -12.56 44.20 -32.59
C THR A 160 -11.84 44.88 -33.75
N VAL A 161 -11.69 44.22 -34.91
CA VAL A 161 -11.81 44.88 -36.22
C VAL A 161 -12.43 43.91 -37.25
N VAL A 162 -13.56 44.35 -37.81
CA VAL A 162 -14.27 43.80 -38.97
C VAL A 162 -13.50 44.14 -40.25
N THR A 163 -13.36 43.20 -41.19
CA THR A 163 -13.37 43.47 -42.65
C THR A 163 -13.63 42.18 -43.44
N THR A 164 -14.47 42.32 -44.45
CA THR A 164 -15.19 41.37 -45.31
C THR A 164 -14.34 40.52 -46.26
N ALA A 165 -14.79 39.29 -46.56
CA ALA A 165 -14.64 38.68 -47.89
C ALA A 165 -15.54 37.43 -48.07
N THR A 166 -16.50 37.54 -48.97
CA THR A 166 -17.34 36.46 -49.53
C THR A 166 -16.51 35.48 -50.37
N PRO A 167 -16.84 34.17 -50.38
CA PRO A 167 -16.63 33.38 -51.58
C PRO A 167 -17.92 32.72 -52.10
N ARG A 168 -18.11 32.90 -53.41
CA ARG A 168 -19.09 32.27 -54.30
C ARG A 168 -18.97 30.73 -54.29
N SER A 169 -20.10 30.05 -54.29
CA SER A 169 -20.23 28.66 -54.76
C SER A 169 -19.84 28.53 -56.23
N PRO A 170 -19.48 27.31 -56.65
CA PRO A 170 -20.02 26.79 -57.90
C PRO A 170 -20.72 25.44 -57.68
N ALA A 171 -21.94 25.36 -58.19
CA ALA A 171 -22.60 24.12 -58.58
C ALA A 171 -22.76 24.20 -60.10
N GLY A 172 -22.34 23.15 -60.82
CA GLY A 172 -22.39 23.05 -62.27
C GLY A 172 -21.07 22.56 -62.85
#